data_AF-A0A943C9E2-F1
#
_entry.id   AF-A0A943C9E2-F1
#
_cell.length_a   1.000
_cell.length_b   1.000
_cell.length_c   1.000
_cell.angle_alpha   90.00
_cell.angle_beta   90.00
_cell.angle_gamma   90.00
#
_symmetry.space_group_name_H-M   'P 1'
#
loop_
_entity.id
_entity.type
_entity.pdbx_description
1 polymer ?
#
loop_
_entity_poly.entity_id
_entity_poly.type
_entity_poly.pdbx_seq_one_letter_code
_entity_poly.pdbx_strand_id
1 'polypeptide(L)'
;MHSHSLQCRHVHGHYQRGVVSAEESKELQTHSWYAPAANTHRSPMGGRNFEYYSEDPLLGGMAMAYTARGAEENGLTCMLKHFAGNDQETNRTGIETYMSERAYREIYLKPFEYAVKAGANGIMSAFNRLNTTWCGASRPLLLDLLRTERGFDGFVVSDAWVGGYMISTDAVLAGNDTMLGFGIGGNNSAEDFSAAFEQDPEGIRAALEEAAKNICNYVMTTYAFSEVCGNTDNIGLDEPAIYPYTVK
;
A
#
# COMPACT_ATOMS: atom_id res chain seq x y z
N MET A 1 -6.90 42.44 7.11
CA MET A 1 -6.07 41.25 6.84
C MET A 1 -7.00 40.12 6.45
N HIS A 2 -7.16 39.87 5.15
CA HIS A 2 -7.98 38.77 4.66
C HIS A 2 -7.21 37.46 4.82
N SER A 3 -7.66 36.62 5.74
CA SER A 3 -7.23 35.23 5.85
C SER A 3 -7.47 34.53 4.51
N HIS A 4 -6.39 34.22 3.80
CA HIS A 4 -6.43 33.33 2.65
C HIS A 4 -6.66 31.90 3.16
N SER A 5 -7.91 31.56 3.48
CA SER A 5 -8.32 30.17 3.57
C SER A 5 -8.46 29.64 2.15
N LEU A 6 -7.34 29.24 1.55
CA LEU A 6 -7.36 28.20 0.52
C LEU A 6 -7.76 26.89 1.21
N GLN A 7 -9.02 26.81 1.67
CA GLN A 7 -9.68 25.53 1.86
C GLN A 7 -9.63 24.86 0.49
N CYS A 8 -8.78 23.85 0.34
CA CYS A 8 -8.67 23.10 -0.89
C CYS A 8 -10.01 22.41 -1.13
N ARG A 9 -10.93 23.05 -1.88
CA ARG A 9 -12.28 22.56 -2.15
C ARG A 9 -12.28 21.21 -2.89
N HIS A 10 -11.12 20.73 -3.33
CA HIS A 10 -10.95 19.51 -4.09
C HIS A 10 -10.64 18.25 -3.25
N VAL A 11 -10.16 18.37 -1.99
CA VAL A 11 -9.85 17.17 -1.19
C VAL A 11 -11.09 16.50 -0.59
N HIS A 12 -12.17 17.25 -0.39
CA HIS A 12 -13.43 16.71 0.12
C HIS A 12 -14.02 15.66 -0.83
N GLY A 13 -13.95 15.88 -2.15
CA GLY A 13 -14.39 14.90 -3.13
C GLY A 13 -13.61 13.58 -3.07
N HIS A 14 -12.31 13.65 -2.82
CA HIS A 14 -11.47 12.45 -2.64
C HIS A 14 -11.85 11.68 -1.37
N TYR A 15 -12.12 12.38 -0.27
CA TYR A 15 -12.62 11.77 0.96
C TYR A 15 -13.97 11.10 0.76
N GLN A 16 -14.94 11.80 0.17
CA GLN A 16 -16.28 11.25 -0.10
C GLN A 16 -16.24 10.02 -1.02
N ARG A 17 -15.32 9.98 -1.99
CA ARG A 17 -15.08 8.77 -2.78
C ARG A 17 -14.70 7.58 -1.88
N GLY A 18 -13.80 7.78 -0.92
CA GLY A 18 -13.41 6.75 0.03
C GLY A 18 -14.60 6.24 0.85
N VAL A 19 -15.42 7.16 1.37
CA VAL A 19 -16.64 6.83 2.14
C VAL A 19 -17.59 5.95 1.31
N VAL A 20 -17.94 6.39 0.10
CA VAL A 20 -18.86 5.63 -0.77
C VAL A 20 -18.29 4.26 -1.15
N SER A 21 -16.98 4.16 -1.41
CA SER A 21 -16.33 2.87 -1.66
C SER A 21 -16.38 1.94 -0.45
N ALA A 22 -16.27 2.47 0.77
CA ALA A 22 -16.41 1.68 2.00
C ALA A 22 -17.84 1.18 2.20
N GLU A 23 -18.85 2.02 1.97
CA GLU A 23 -20.25 1.63 2.04
C GLU A 23 -20.58 0.50 1.05
N GLU A 24 -20.16 0.65 -0.22
CA GLU A 24 -20.35 -0.38 -1.24
C GLU A 24 -19.58 -1.67 -0.89
N SER A 25 -18.34 -1.55 -0.41
CA SER A 25 -17.53 -2.72 -0.05
C SER A 25 -18.12 -3.49 1.13
N LYS A 26 -18.75 -2.81 2.08
CA LYS A 26 -19.47 -3.44 3.20
C LYS A 26 -20.63 -4.29 2.70
N GLU A 27 -21.45 -3.77 1.78
CA GLU A 27 -22.56 -4.52 1.17
C GLU A 27 -22.07 -5.73 0.35
N LEU A 28 -20.88 -5.60 -0.27
CA LEU A 28 -20.22 -6.68 -1.02
C LEU A 28 -19.38 -7.62 -0.16
N GLN A 29 -19.36 -7.44 1.17
CA GLN A 29 -18.53 -8.21 2.11
C GLN A 29 -17.04 -8.23 1.71
N THR A 30 -16.55 -7.10 1.21
CA THR A 30 -15.17 -6.88 0.82
C THR A 30 -14.46 -6.02 1.86
N HIS A 31 -13.36 -6.54 2.39
CA HIS A 31 -12.68 -5.98 3.57
C HIS A 31 -11.53 -5.04 3.23
N SER A 32 -11.09 -5.06 1.97
CA SER A 32 -9.96 -4.26 1.52
C SER A 32 -10.10 -3.86 0.09
N TRP A 33 -9.54 -2.70 -0.19
CA TRP A 33 -9.61 -2.08 -1.49
C TRP A 33 -8.21 -1.89 -2.03
N TYR A 34 -7.93 -2.51 -3.19
CA TYR A 34 -6.65 -2.33 -3.89
C TYR A 34 -6.61 -0.99 -4.61
N ALA A 35 -6.61 0.07 -3.82
CA ALA A 35 -6.70 1.45 -4.19
C ALA A 35 -6.47 2.32 -2.93
N PRO A 36 -6.26 3.63 -3.10
CA PRO A 36 -6.05 4.32 -4.38
C PRO A 36 -4.67 4.07 -5.00
N ALA A 37 -4.56 4.36 -6.29
CA ALA A 37 -3.30 4.31 -7.02
C ALA A 37 -2.77 5.73 -7.30
N ALA A 38 -1.50 6.00 -7.01
CA ALA A 38 -0.90 7.33 -7.21
C ALA A 38 0.56 7.28 -7.70
N ASN A 39 0.85 6.32 -8.59
CA ASN A 39 2.06 6.41 -9.40
C ASN A 39 2.04 7.72 -10.22
N THR A 40 3.22 8.27 -10.51
CA THR A 40 3.36 9.59 -11.12
C THR A 40 3.02 9.50 -12.60
N HIS A 41 2.29 10.48 -13.15
CA HIS A 41 2.13 10.62 -14.60
C HIS A 41 3.45 11.06 -15.26
N ARG A 42 4.46 10.18 -15.28
CA ARG A 42 5.79 10.47 -15.83
C ARG A 42 5.76 10.81 -17.32
N SER A 43 4.82 10.21 -18.04
CA SER A 43 4.60 10.40 -19.47
C SER A 43 3.12 10.35 -19.78
N PRO A 44 2.60 11.18 -20.71
CA PRO A 44 1.20 11.09 -21.14
C PRO A 44 0.87 9.74 -21.79
N MET A 45 1.88 8.97 -22.20
CA MET A 45 1.73 7.63 -22.79
C MET A 45 1.57 6.51 -21.75
N GLY A 46 1.51 6.83 -20.46
CA GLY A 46 1.31 5.86 -19.38
C GLY A 46 -0.06 5.18 -19.50
N GLY A 47 -0.08 3.89 -19.81
CA GLY A 47 -1.32 3.13 -20.06
C GLY A 47 -2.29 3.05 -18.87
N ARG A 48 -1.80 3.34 -17.65
CA ARG A 48 -2.59 3.38 -16.42
C ARG A 48 -2.73 4.78 -15.81
N ASN A 49 -2.38 5.83 -16.55
CA ASN A 49 -2.59 7.21 -16.08
C ASN A 49 -4.07 7.51 -15.76
N PHE A 50 -5.02 6.76 -16.35
CA PHE A 50 -6.45 6.96 -16.07
C PHE A 50 -6.86 6.62 -14.62
N GLU A 51 -6.10 5.77 -13.92
CA GLU A 51 -6.37 5.40 -12.52
C GLU A 51 -5.42 6.06 -11.52
N TYR A 52 -4.40 6.76 -12.01
CA TYR A 52 -3.49 7.58 -11.23
C TYR A 52 -3.99 9.03 -11.20
N TYR A 53 -3.48 9.83 -10.26
CA TYR A 53 -4.04 11.17 -10.02
C TYR A 53 -3.32 12.30 -10.77
N SER A 54 -1.99 12.34 -10.76
CA SER A 54 -1.27 13.53 -11.23
C SER A 54 0.20 13.24 -11.56
N GLU A 55 0.80 14.16 -12.33
CA GLU A 55 2.25 14.32 -12.46
C GLU A 55 2.85 15.07 -11.26
N ASP A 56 2.03 15.84 -10.53
CA ASP A 56 2.47 16.59 -9.35
C ASP A 56 2.33 15.73 -8.08
N PRO A 57 3.41 15.57 -7.29
CA PRO A 57 3.41 14.70 -6.12
C PRO A 57 2.54 15.22 -4.96
N LEU A 58 2.32 16.53 -4.85
CA LEU A 58 1.44 17.10 -3.83
C LEU A 58 -0.02 16.81 -4.16
N LEU A 59 -0.45 17.07 -5.40
CA LEU A 59 -1.81 16.78 -5.85
C LEU A 59 -2.11 15.28 -5.77
N GLY A 60 -1.20 14.42 -6.26
CA GLY A 60 -1.35 12.98 -6.19
C GLY A 60 -1.40 12.46 -4.75
N GLY A 61 -0.56 13.00 -3.88
CA GLY A 61 -0.52 12.63 -2.47
C GLY A 61 -1.74 13.04 -1.67
N MET A 62 -2.24 14.26 -1.87
CA MET A 62 -3.47 14.71 -1.20
C MET A 62 -4.67 13.90 -1.66
N ALA A 63 -4.77 13.58 -2.96
CA ALA A 63 -5.84 12.73 -3.46
C ALA A 63 -5.78 11.31 -2.85
N MET A 64 -4.59 10.70 -2.84
CA MET A 64 -4.35 9.39 -2.23
C MET A 64 -4.70 9.39 -0.75
N ALA A 65 -4.15 10.32 0.04
CA ALA A 65 -4.33 10.38 1.48
C ALA A 65 -5.80 10.60 1.88
N TYR A 66 -6.52 11.51 1.23
CA TYR A 66 -7.92 11.75 1.56
C TYR A 66 -8.84 10.62 1.11
N THR A 67 -8.59 9.99 -0.05
CA THR A 67 -9.35 8.80 -0.46
C THR A 67 -9.12 7.61 0.47
N ALA A 68 -7.88 7.35 0.87
CA ALA A 68 -7.56 6.29 1.83
C ALA A 68 -8.23 6.56 3.18
N ARG A 69 -8.06 7.78 3.71
CA ARG A 69 -8.67 8.18 4.97
C ARG A 69 -10.19 8.01 4.99
N GLY A 70 -10.88 8.44 3.93
CA GLY A 70 -12.34 8.31 3.86
C GLY A 70 -12.79 6.85 3.84
N ALA A 71 -12.01 5.95 3.22
CA ALA A 71 -12.30 4.52 3.23
C ALA A 71 -12.01 3.89 4.60
N GLU A 72 -10.84 4.18 5.18
CA GLU A 72 -10.37 3.57 6.43
C GLU A 72 -11.20 4.02 7.64
N GLU A 73 -11.58 5.31 7.72
CA GLU A 73 -12.51 5.83 8.76
C GLU A 73 -13.93 5.22 8.65
N ASN A 74 -14.23 4.48 7.57
CA ASN A 74 -15.49 3.77 7.35
C ASN A 74 -15.30 2.24 7.25
N GLY A 75 -14.17 1.73 7.76
CA GLY A 75 -13.91 0.30 7.94
C GLY A 75 -13.39 -0.44 6.69
N LEU A 76 -12.96 0.28 5.66
CA LEU A 76 -12.35 -0.30 4.46
C LEU A 76 -10.85 0.00 4.39
N THR A 77 -10.02 -1.01 4.62
CA THR A 77 -8.57 -0.87 4.49
C THR A 77 -8.14 -0.65 3.05
N CYS A 78 -7.31 0.36 2.80
CA CYS A 78 -6.75 0.66 1.49
C CYS A 78 -5.37 0.02 1.31
N MET A 79 -5.15 -0.67 0.19
CA MET A 79 -3.81 -1.08 -0.24
C MET A 79 -3.30 -0.06 -1.27
N LEU A 80 -2.57 0.94 -0.82
CA LEU A 80 -2.06 2.01 -1.67
C LEU A 80 -1.08 1.44 -2.69
N LYS A 81 -1.22 1.83 -3.96
CA LYS A 81 -0.47 1.16 -5.04
C LYS A 81 0.05 2.07 -6.15
N HIS A 82 1.05 1.65 -6.92
CA HIS A 82 1.93 0.48 -6.72
C HIS A 82 3.25 1.01 -6.20
N PHE A 83 3.71 0.46 -5.08
CA PHE A 83 4.88 0.94 -4.36
C PHE A 83 6.16 0.23 -4.85
N ALA A 84 7.03 0.84 -5.67
CA ALA A 84 6.97 2.20 -6.20
C ALA A 84 7.53 2.30 -7.63
N GLY A 85 7.29 3.44 -8.29
CA GLY A 85 7.86 3.76 -9.61
C GLY A 85 7.27 2.99 -10.80
N ASN A 86 6.05 2.47 -10.67
CA ASN A 86 5.34 1.74 -11.72
C ASN A 86 4.62 2.69 -12.69
N ASP A 87 5.38 3.53 -13.38
CA ASP A 87 4.84 4.60 -14.24
C ASP A 87 4.84 4.23 -15.74
N GLN A 88 5.12 2.96 -16.07
CA GLN A 88 5.15 2.40 -17.42
C GLN A 88 4.60 0.98 -17.45
N GLU A 89 3.73 0.68 -18.41
CA GLU A 89 3.13 -0.65 -18.57
C GLU A 89 4.01 -1.61 -19.36
N THR A 90 4.70 -1.12 -20.39
CA THR A 90 5.57 -1.94 -21.24
C THR A 90 6.66 -2.60 -20.39
N ASN A 91 6.67 -3.93 -20.37
CA ASN A 91 7.58 -4.77 -19.59
C ASN A 91 7.51 -4.57 -18.06
N ARG A 92 6.40 -4.03 -17.53
CA ARG A 92 6.26 -3.75 -16.08
C ARG A 92 6.57 -4.96 -15.18
N THR A 93 6.38 -6.17 -15.69
CA THR A 93 6.75 -7.44 -15.04
C THR A 93 8.27 -7.63 -15.00
N GLY A 94 8.94 -6.79 -14.21
CA GLY A 94 10.37 -6.89 -13.96
C GLY A 94 11.26 -5.89 -14.70
N ILE A 95 10.72 -4.89 -15.39
CA ILE A 95 11.56 -3.80 -15.93
C ILE A 95 12.39 -3.16 -14.82
N GLU A 96 13.65 -2.87 -15.12
CA GLU A 96 14.54 -2.12 -14.25
C GLU A 96 14.28 -0.63 -14.39
N THR A 97 13.89 0.01 -13.29
CA THR A 97 13.63 1.44 -13.23
C THR A 97 14.74 2.14 -12.49
N TYR A 98 15.45 3.03 -13.18
CA TYR A 98 16.55 3.81 -12.63
C TYR A 98 16.15 5.27 -12.46
N MET A 99 16.45 5.81 -11.29
CA MET A 99 16.25 7.23 -10.97
C MET A 99 17.19 7.66 -9.85
N SER A 100 17.45 8.97 -9.75
CA SER A 100 18.20 9.50 -8.60
C SER A 100 17.38 9.38 -7.32
N GLU A 101 18.06 9.23 -6.18
CA GLU A 101 17.41 9.22 -4.86
C GLU A 101 16.56 10.49 -4.65
N ARG A 102 17.02 11.64 -5.13
CA ARG A 102 16.29 12.89 -5.06
C ARG A 102 14.94 12.80 -5.78
N ALA A 103 14.94 12.38 -7.04
CA ALA A 103 13.70 12.20 -7.79
C ALA A 103 12.78 11.18 -7.12
N TYR A 104 13.36 10.10 -6.62
CA TYR A 104 12.64 9.06 -5.91
C TYR A 104 11.88 9.59 -4.68
N ARG A 105 12.56 10.36 -3.82
CA ARG A 105 12.01 10.89 -2.57
C ARG A 105 11.09 12.11 -2.77
N GLU A 106 11.42 13.00 -3.71
CA GLU A 106 10.66 14.24 -3.92
C GLU A 106 9.43 14.05 -4.81
N ILE A 107 9.44 13.05 -5.71
CA ILE A 107 8.39 12.83 -6.72
C ILE A 107 7.69 11.49 -6.49
N TYR A 108 8.36 10.37 -6.73
CA TYR A 108 7.70 9.07 -6.90
C TYR A 108 7.18 8.46 -5.58
N LEU A 109 7.86 8.70 -4.46
CA LEU A 109 7.44 8.23 -3.14
C LEU A 109 6.58 9.24 -2.37
N LYS A 110 6.58 10.49 -2.82
CA LYS A 110 5.96 11.59 -2.06
C LYS A 110 4.45 11.39 -1.86
N PRO A 111 3.67 10.87 -2.84
CA PRO A 111 2.27 10.55 -2.61
C PRO A 111 2.03 9.56 -1.47
N PHE A 112 2.81 8.47 -1.44
CA PHE A 112 2.71 7.45 -0.39
C PHE A 112 3.14 8.01 0.96
N GLU A 113 4.17 8.86 1.01
CA GLU A 113 4.59 9.54 2.24
C GLU A 113 3.44 10.34 2.88
N TYR A 114 2.65 11.06 2.08
CA TYR A 114 1.49 11.80 2.60
C TYR A 114 0.43 10.88 3.18
N ALA A 115 0.13 9.78 2.51
CA ALA A 115 -0.90 8.84 2.96
C ALA A 115 -0.47 8.07 4.22
N VAL A 116 0.79 7.60 4.29
CA VAL A 116 1.34 6.96 5.50
C VAL A 116 1.30 7.93 6.69
N LYS A 117 1.70 9.20 6.50
CA LYS A 117 1.59 10.22 7.55
C LYS A 117 0.15 10.54 7.96
N ALA A 118 -0.82 10.27 7.09
CA ALA A 118 -2.23 10.44 7.37
C ALA A 118 -2.87 9.21 8.06
N GLY A 119 -2.10 8.14 8.29
CA GLY A 119 -2.54 6.95 9.00
C GLY A 119 -2.82 5.72 8.12
N ALA A 120 -2.57 5.79 6.81
CA ALA A 120 -2.80 4.66 5.92
C ALA A 120 -1.93 3.45 6.32
N ASN A 121 -2.54 2.27 6.36
CA ASN A 121 -1.94 1.06 6.94
C ASN A 121 -1.84 -0.13 5.97
N GLY A 122 -2.12 0.06 4.68
CA GLY A 122 -1.97 -0.96 3.64
C GLY A 122 -1.18 -0.46 2.43
N ILE A 123 -0.23 -1.27 1.94
CA ILE A 123 0.59 -0.99 0.75
C ILE A 123 0.60 -2.20 -0.18
N MET A 124 0.51 -1.96 -1.49
CA MET A 124 0.78 -2.97 -2.51
C MET A 124 2.11 -2.66 -3.22
N SER A 125 3.09 -3.57 -3.12
CA SER A 125 4.39 -3.42 -3.78
C SER A 125 4.30 -3.68 -5.28
N ALA A 126 5.09 -2.96 -6.08
CA ALA A 126 4.99 -2.95 -7.54
C ALA A 126 5.68 -4.14 -8.23
N PHE A 127 5.30 -4.38 -9.49
CA PHE A 127 5.96 -5.38 -10.36
C PHE A 127 7.39 -5.04 -10.76
N ASN A 128 7.67 -3.76 -11.03
CA ASN A 128 8.95 -3.36 -11.54
C ASN A 128 10.07 -3.56 -10.52
N ARG A 129 11.30 -3.47 -11.01
CA ARG A 129 12.48 -3.33 -10.17
C ARG A 129 12.79 -1.86 -9.98
N LEU A 130 13.32 -1.53 -8.81
CA LEU A 130 14.05 -0.28 -8.60
C LEU A 130 15.53 -0.63 -8.60
N ASN A 131 16.26 -0.01 -9.51
CA ASN A 131 17.53 -0.55 -10.00
C ASN A 131 17.31 -2.01 -10.44
N THR A 132 18.04 -2.96 -9.85
CA THR A 132 18.02 -4.38 -10.19
C THR A 132 17.14 -5.23 -9.27
N THR A 133 16.57 -4.64 -8.22
CA THR A 133 15.82 -5.39 -7.18
C THR A 133 14.33 -5.17 -7.34
N TRP A 134 13.56 -6.26 -7.35
CA TRP A 134 12.10 -6.18 -7.40
C TRP A 134 11.56 -5.40 -6.19
N CYS A 135 10.61 -4.50 -6.40
CA CYS A 135 10.04 -3.66 -5.33
C CYS A 135 9.54 -4.48 -4.14
N GLY A 136 8.88 -5.62 -4.39
CA GLY A 136 8.38 -6.50 -3.35
C GLY A 136 9.44 -7.32 -2.61
N ALA A 137 10.70 -7.27 -3.04
CA ALA A 137 11.85 -7.91 -2.39
C ALA A 137 12.96 -6.89 -2.04
N SER A 138 12.64 -5.59 -2.03
CA SER A 138 13.62 -4.52 -1.79
C SER A 138 13.64 -4.08 -0.33
N ARG A 139 14.59 -4.60 0.45
CA ARG A 139 14.82 -4.19 1.85
C ARG A 139 15.03 -2.67 2.01
N PRO A 140 15.83 -1.98 1.16
CA PRO A 140 15.96 -0.53 1.26
C PRO A 140 14.64 0.22 1.07
N LEU A 141 13.72 -0.32 0.27
CA LEU A 141 12.42 0.28 0.05
C LEU A 141 11.45 0.00 1.20
N LEU A 142 11.25 -1.28 1.53
CA LEU A 142 10.17 -1.70 2.41
C LEU A 142 10.54 -1.65 3.90
N LEU A 143 11.78 -1.96 4.27
CA LEU A 143 12.22 -1.92 5.66
C LEU A 143 12.87 -0.58 6.01
N ASP A 144 13.90 -0.19 5.26
CA ASP A 144 14.69 0.99 5.62
C ASP A 144 13.88 2.26 5.38
N LEU A 145 13.35 2.46 4.17
CA LEU A 145 12.57 3.65 3.86
C LEU A 145 11.16 3.60 4.46
N LEU A 146 10.32 2.62 4.08
CA LEU A 146 8.91 2.63 4.44
C LEU A 146 8.68 2.44 5.96
N ARG A 147 9.23 1.37 6.57
CA ARG A 147 9.03 1.12 8.00
C ARG A 147 9.92 1.97 8.89
N THR A 148 11.23 2.03 8.64
CA THR A 148 12.18 2.69 9.56
C THR A 148 12.16 4.21 9.41
N GLU A 149 12.33 4.75 8.21
CA GLU A 149 12.36 6.20 8.01
C GLU A 149 10.98 6.86 8.04
N ARG A 150 9.94 6.20 7.51
CA ARG A 150 8.58 6.77 7.43
C ARG A 150 7.64 6.32 8.55
N GLY A 151 8.03 5.35 9.36
CA GLY A 151 7.24 4.88 10.49
C GLY A 151 5.97 4.15 10.08
N PHE A 152 5.94 3.53 8.89
CA PHE A 152 4.80 2.73 8.47
C PHE A 152 4.65 1.51 9.37
N ASP A 153 3.52 1.45 10.07
CA ASP A 153 3.11 0.33 10.91
C ASP A 153 1.85 -0.29 10.33
N GLY A 154 2.05 -1.13 9.31
CA GLY A 154 0.95 -1.69 8.54
C GLY A 154 1.38 -2.90 7.72
N PHE A 155 0.48 -3.29 6.83
CA PHE A 155 0.57 -4.50 6.02
C PHE A 155 1.00 -4.19 4.57
N VAL A 156 1.95 -4.97 4.07
CA VAL A 156 2.43 -4.93 2.69
C VAL A 156 2.05 -6.22 1.98
N VAL A 157 1.39 -6.08 0.83
CA VAL A 157 1.09 -7.18 -0.08
C VAL A 157 1.84 -7.00 -1.40
N SER A 158 2.18 -8.08 -2.09
CA SER A 158 2.67 -7.99 -3.47
C SER A 158 1.57 -7.54 -4.44
N ASP A 159 1.95 -6.96 -5.58
CA ASP A 159 1.09 -7.01 -6.77
C ASP A 159 0.79 -8.48 -7.13
N ALA A 160 -0.18 -8.71 -8.01
CA ALA A 160 -0.62 -10.04 -8.40
C ALA A 160 0.54 -10.92 -8.86
N TRP A 161 0.83 -12.00 -8.16
CA TRP A 161 1.96 -12.87 -8.44
C TRP A 161 1.90 -13.43 -9.87
N VAL A 162 2.92 -13.12 -10.67
CA VAL A 162 3.06 -13.57 -12.07
C VAL A 162 4.18 -14.59 -12.28
N GLY A 163 4.74 -15.15 -11.20
CA GLY A 163 5.85 -16.11 -11.27
C GLY A 163 7.21 -15.49 -11.59
N GLY A 164 8.20 -16.35 -11.85
CA GLY A 164 9.54 -15.96 -12.24
C GLY A 164 10.33 -15.30 -11.11
N TYR A 165 10.45 -13.97 -11.16
CA TYR A 165 11.34 -13.19 -10.30
C TYR A 165 10.71 -12.76 -8.96
N MET A 166 9.41 -12.99 -8.78
CA MET A 166 8.68 -12.66 -7.56
C MET A 166 8.78 -13.82 -6.57
N ILE A 167 9.94 -13.92 -5.92
CA ILE A 167 10.29 -14.99 -4.96
C ILE A 167 9.76 -14.62 -3.56
N SER A 168 9.00 -15.52 -2.93
CA SER A 168 8.30 -15.26 -1.66
C SER A 168 9.21 -15.20 -0.45
N THR A 169 10.31 -15.97 -0.45
CA THR A 169 11.31 -15.95 0.62
C THR A 169 12.05 -14.62 0.63
N ASP A 170 12.44 -14.12 -0.55
CA ASP A 170 13.03 -12.79 -0.68
C ASP A 170 12.02 -11.69 -0.30
N ALA A 171 10.74 -11.88 -0.63
CA ALA A 171 9.68 -10.94 -0.31
C ALA A 171 9.49 -10.78 1.21
N VAL A 172 9.34 -11.89 1.93
CA VAL A 172 9.11 -11.84 3.38
C VAL A 172 10.35 -11.31 4.11
N LEU A 173 11.56 -11.69 3.67
CA LEU A 173 12.81 -11.13 4.19
C LEU A 173 12.95 -9.63 3.92
N ALA A 174 12.26 -9.10 2.92
CA ALA A 174 12.18 -7.68 2.62
C ALA A 174 11.03 -6.95 3.33
N GLY A 175 10.20 -7.63 4.12
CA GLY A 175 9.05 -7.01 4.80
C GLY A 175 7.81 -6.82 3.92
N ASN A 176 7.72 -7.58 2.82
CA ASN A 176 6.48 -7.80 2.09
C ASN A 176 5.75 -9.00 2.73
N ASP A 177 4.66 -8.72 3.43
CA ASP A 177 4.05 -9.66 4.38
C ASP A 177 3.26 -10.78 3.68
N THR A 178 2.71 -10.53 2.49
CA THR A 178 1.94 -11.54 1.74
C THR A 178 2.18 -11.47 0.24
N MET A 179 2.27 -12.63 -0.38
CA MET A 179 2.21 -12.77 -1.84
C MET A 179 0.75 -12.81 -2.30
N LEU A 180 0.32 -11.86 -3.13
CA LEU A 180 -1.00 -11.87 -3.76
C LEU A 180 -1.04 -12.91 -4.89
N GLY A 181 -1.23 -14.17 -4.54
CA GLY A 181 -1.32 -15.27 -5.50
C GLY A 181 -2.76 -15.70 -5.79
N PHE A 182 -3.02 -16.13 -7.02
CA PHE A 182 -4.25 -16.81 -7.41
C PHE A 182 -4.14 -18.35 -7.35
N GLY A 183 -3.11 -18.88 -6.67
CA GLY A 183 -2.77 -20.30 -6.71
C GLY A 183 -2.21 -20.78 -8.07
N ILE A 184 -1.65 -19.86 -8.87
CA ILE A 184 -1.14 -20.13 -10.22
C ILE A 184 0.37 -19.88 -10.25
N GLY A 185 1.19 -20.93 -10.20
CA GLY A 185 2.64 -20.85 -10.41
C GLY A 185 3.43 -21.97 -9.74
N GLY A 186 4.67 -22.20 -10.20
CA GLY A 186 5.53 -23.32 -9.79
C GLY A 186 6.67 -23.00 -8.81
N ASN A 187 6.79 -21.73 -8.37
CA ASN A 187 7.73 -21.29 -7.34
C ASN A 187 6.93 -20.82 -6.11
N ASN A 188 7.58 -20.56 -4.98
CA ASN A 188 6.97 -20.12 -3.71
C ASN A 188 6.20 -21.24 -3.00
N SER A 189 6.73 -22.46 -3.06
CA SER A 189 6.16 -23.63 -2.38
C SER A 189 6.62 -23.73 -0.91
N ALA A 190 6.03 -24.66 -0.17
CA ALA A 190 6.47 -24.94 1.20
C ALA A 190 7.91 -25.49 1.24
N GLU A 191 8.33 -26.20 0.20
CA GLU A 191 9.71 -26.69 0.03
C GLU A 191 10.69 -25.53 -0.14
N ASP A 192 10.35 -24.48 -0.89
CA ASP A 192 11.19 -23.28 -1.04
C ASP A 192 11.43 -22.60 0.32
N PHE A 193 10.39 -22.48 1.14
CA PHE A 193 10.50 -21.96 2.50
C PHE A 193 11.31 -22.87 3.42
N SER A 194 11.17 -24.18 3.28
CA SER A 194 11.95 -25.15 4.06
C SER A 194 13.44 -25.03 3.73
N ALA A 195 13.79 -24.93 2.44
CA ALA A 195 15.16 -24.75 1.99
C ALA A 195 15.75 -23.40 2.43
N ALA A 196 14.96 -22.32 2.39
CA ALA A 196 15.40 -21.02 2.91
C ALA A 196 15.60 -21.06 4.43
N PHE A 197 14.72 -21.73 5.17
CA PHE A 197 14.83 -21.88 6.62
C PHE A 197 16.06 -22.71 7.02
N GLU A 198 16.42 -23.75 6.25
CA GLU A 198 17.67 -24.51 6.49
C GLU A 198 18.93 -23.64 6.33
N GLN A 199 18.89 -22.65 5.43
CA GLN A 199 20.00 -21.75 5.16
C GLN A 199 20.10 -20.60 6.17
N ASP A 200 18.96 -20.01 6.54
CA ASP A 200 18.88 -18.91 7.51
C ASP A 200 17.67 -19.07 8.45
N PRO A 201 17.80 -19.94 9.48
CA PRO A 201 16.70 -20.21 10.40
C PRO A 201 16.24 -18.97 11.16
N GLU A 202 17.18 -18.13 11.60
CA GLU A 202 16.88 -16.94 12.42
C GLU A 202 16.21 -15.85 11.59
N GLY A 203 16.75 -15.55 10.40
CA GLY A 203 16.20 -14.53 9.52
C GLY A 203 14.83 -14.89 8.98
N ILE A 204 14.63 -16.12 8.50
CA ILE A 204 13.32 -16.57 8.01
C ILE A 204 12.30 -16.61 9.15
N ARG A 205 12.67 -17.09 10.34
CA ARG A 205 11.78 -17.10 11.50
C ARG A 205 11.33 -15.69 11.88
N ALA A 206 12.27 -14.76 12.04
CA ALA A 206 11.97 -13.38 12.41
C ALA A 206 11.11 -12.69 11.36
N ALA A 207 11.39 -12.90 10.08
CA ALA A 207 10.61 -12.34 8.97
C ALA A 207 9.17 -12.89 8.95
N LEU A 208 8.99 -14.20 9.14
CA LEU A 208 7.67 -14.81 9.21
C LEU A 208 6.86 -14.37 10.44
N GLU A 209 7.51 -14.22 11.61
CA GLU A 209 6.85 -13.74 12.82
C GLU A 209 6.38 -12.28 12.67
N GLU A 210 7.20 -11.41 12.09
CA GLU A 210 6.81 -10.03 11.83
C GLU A 210 5.70 -9.94 10.77
N ALA A 211 5.80 -10.72 9.69
CA ALA A 211 4.75 -10.79 8.68
C ALA A 211 3.42 -11.29 9.25
N ALA A 212 3.45 -12.34 10.08
CA ALA A 212 2.27 -12.86 10.75
C ALA A 212 1.64 -11.81 11.69
N LYS A 213 2.46 -11.08 12.46
CA LYS A 213 1.99 -9.96 13.29
C LYS A 213 1.30 -8.89 12.45
N ASN A 214 1.91 -8.46 11.34
CA ASN A 214 1.34 -7.43 10.45
C ASN A 214 0.02 -7.90 9.82
N ILE A 215 -0.04 -9.15 9.37
CA ILE A 215 -1.27 -9.77 8.84
C ILE A 215 -2.35 -9.82 9.90
N CYS A 216 -2.03 -10.27 11.12
CA CYS A 216 -2.99 -10.30 12.23
C CYS A 216 -3.51 -8.90 12.55
N ASN A 217 -2.62 -7.90 12.66
CA ASN A 217 -3.02 -6.51 12.91
C ASN A 217 -3.98 -6.01 11.83
N TYR A 218 -3.64 -6.24 10.56
CA TYR A 218 -4.52 -5.90 9.44
C TYR A 218 -5.88 -6.60 9.54
N VAL A 219 -5.92 -7.92 9.69
CA VAL A 219 -7.18 -8.68 9.78
C VAL A 219 -8.03 -8.21 10.96
N MET A 220 -7.40 -7.96 12.11
CA MET A 220 -8.09 -7.45 13.30
C MET A 220 -8.72 -6.07 13.08
N THR A 221 -8.30 -5.30 12.08
CA THR A 221 -8.90 -4.00 11.70
C THR A 221 -9.95 -4.10 10.59
N THR A 222 -10.46 -5.30 10.28
CA THR A 222 -11.47 -5.49 9.23
C THR A 222 -12.85 -5.90 9.76
N TYR A 223 -13.90 -5.67 8.96
CA TYR A 223 -15.25 -6.18 9.23
C TYR A 223 -15.29 -7.72 9.34
N ALA A 224 -14.43 -8.45 8.61
CA ALA A 224 -14.39 -9.91 8.69
C ALA A 224 -14.10 -10.38 10.12
N PHE A 225 -13.22 -9.66 10.81
CA PHE A 225 -12.91 -9.96 12.21
C PHE A 225 -14.02 -9.48 13.15
N SER A 226 -14.67 -8.34 12.85
CA SER A 226 -15.86 -7.86 13.58
C SER A 226 -16.98 -8.91 13.60
N GLU A 227 -17.24 -9.60 12.48
CA GLU A 227 -18.23 -10.68 12.40
C GLU A 227 -17.89 -11.85 13.32
N VAL A 228 -16.60 -12.18 13.47
CA VAL A 228 -16.13 -13.23 14.38
C VAL A 228 -16.29 -12.80 15.84
N CYS A 229 -16.01 -11.54 16.16
CA CYS A 229 -16.12 -11.01 17.52
C CYS A 229 -17.54 -10.66 17.95
N GLY A 230 -18.46 -10.43 17.00
CA GLY A 230 -19.83 -9.99 17.26
C GLY A 230 -19.97 -8.52 17.68
N ASN A 231 -18.96 -7.68 17.40
CA ASN A 231 -18.96 -6.23 17.65
C ASN A 231 -18.05 -5.49 16.66
N THR A 232 -18.07 -4.15 16.67
CA THR A 232 -17.30 -3.28 15.76
C THR A 232 -16.22 -2.44 16.46
N ASP A 233 -15.89 -2.78 17.71
CA ASP A 233 -14.91 -2.03 18.52
C ASP A 233 -13.54 -1.96 17.82
N ASN A 234 -13.20 -3.00 17.07
CA ASN A 234 -11.94 -3.16 16.36
C ASN A 234 -11.77 -2.23 15.14
N ILE A 235 -12.86 -1.66 14.63
CA ILE A 235 -12.87 -0.77 13.47
C ILE A 235 -13.30 0.67 13.81
N GLY A 236 -13.59 0.94 15.08
CA GLY A 236 -13.82 2.30 15.57
C GLY A 236 -15.04 3.02 14.99
N LEU A 237 -16.03 2.28 14.48
CA LEU A 237 -17.21 2.85 13.81
C LEU A 237 -18.35 3.24 14.76
N ASP A 238 -18.22 2.94 16.05
CA ASP A 238 -19.23 3.26 17.06
C ASP A 238 -19.26 4.75 17.44
N GLU A 239 -18.27 5.53 17.01
CA GLU A 239 -18.32 7.00 17.04
C GLU A 239 -18.17 7.57 15.62
N PRO A 240 -19.16 8.32 15.09
CA PRO A 240 -18.94 9.05 13.85
C PRO A 240 -17.75 10.00 14.07
N ALA A 241 -16.73 9.90 13.22
CA ALA A 241 -15.58 10.78 13.26
C ALA A 241 -16.01 12.23 12.96
N ILE A 242 -16.50 12.95 13.97
CA ILE A 242 -16.70 14.40 13.92
C ILE A 242 -15.37 15.05 14.26
N TYR A 243 -14.39 14.94 13.35
CA TYR A 243 -13.20 15.77 13.40
C TYR A 243 -13.39 16.99 12.48
N PRO A 244 -13.43 18.22 13.03
CA PRO A 244 -13.52 19.41 12.21
C PRO A 244 -12.25 19.53 11.38
N TYR A 245 -12.40 19.52 10.05
CA TYR A 245 -11.38 19.72 9.02
C TYR A 245 -10.45 20.91 9.30
N THR A 246 -9.48 20.76 10.18
CA THR A 246 -8.43 21.76 10.45
C THR A 246 -7.09 21.05 10.60
N VAL A 247 -6.39 20.94 9.47
CA VAL A 247 -4.93 20.72 9.47
C VAL A 247 -4.32 22.08 9.81
N LYS A 248 -3.58 22.15 10.92
CA LYS A 248 -2.80 23.35 11.31
C LYS A 248 -1.58 23.50 10.42
#